data_AF-A0A973UJL3-F1
#
_entry.id   AF-A0A973UJL3-F1
#
_cell.length_a   1.000
_cell.length_b   1.000
_cell.length_c   1.000
_cell.angle_alpha   90.00
_cell.angle_beta   90.00
_cell.angle_gamma   90.00
#
_symmetry.space_group_name_H-M   'P 1'
#
loop_
_entity.id
_entity.type
_entity.pdbx_description
1 polymer ?
#
loop_
_entity_poly.entity_id
_entity_poly.type
_entity_poly.pdbx_seq_one_letter_code
_entity_poly.pdbx_strand_id
1 'polypeptide(L)'
;MYGYDQNVGAQQQGYAPPQQPMSGAAGGYGQQPPLYPEPSPPSLADAVRAFTTGQMAAEDFQQVFATSKVYCPRGDNPGFLALHNTQQPVIPMFTSLKELRRYAGKESKYFVITGAEVIDLLPTGYGFVLDMEGEHRMVFDAKAVEQMVEFAMRRMYG
;
A
#
# COMPACT_ATOMS: atom_id res chain seq x y z
N MET A 1 23.93 55.41 -10.23
CA MET A 1 23.01 54.56 -9.45
C MET A 1 21.62 55.12 -9.70
N TYR A 2 20.74 54.37 -10.36
CA TYR A 2 19.58 54.95 -11.07
C TYR A 2 18.39 55.24 -10.16
N GLY A 3 17.83 56.44 -10.32
CA GLY A 3 16.47 56.80 -9.92
C GLY A 3 16.03 57.98 -10.78
N TYR A 4 14.86 57.88 -11.41
CA TYR A 4 14.17 58.98 -12.09
C TYR A 4 12.65 58.72 -12.10
N ASP A 5 11.90 59.82 -12.12
CA ASP A 5 10.46 59.92 -11.90
C ASP A 5 9.67 60.06 -13.23
N GLN A 6 8.35 60.24 -13.12
CA GLN A 6 7.46 60.96 -14.06
C GLN A 6 7.07 60.37 -15.43
N ASN A 7 6.06 59.50 -15.38
CA ASN A 7 4.73 59.61 -16.03
C ASN A 7 4.51 60.61 -17.20
N VAL A 8 4.30 60.08 -18.42
CA VAL A 8 3.53 60.68 -19.55
C VAL A 8 3.01 59.52 -20.46
N GLY A 9 1.84 59.51 -21.12
CA GLY A 9 0.67 60.41 -21.02
C GLY A 9 -0.05 60.70 -22.37
N ALA A 10 -0.77 59.74 -22.99
CA ALA A 10 -1.57 59.98 -24.22
C ALA A 10 -2.88 59.15 -24.29
N GLN A 11 -3.96 59.78 -24.77
CA GLN A 11 -5.33 59.25 -24.79
C GLN A 11 -5.70 58.54 -26.12
N GLN A 12 -6.70 57.66 -26.08
CA GLN A 12 -7.85 57.80 -27.00
C GLN A 12 -9.14 57.16 -26.45
N GLN A 13 -10.28 57.77 -26.79
CA GLN A 13 -11.62 57.50 -26.28
C GLN A 13 -12.42 56.64 -27.27
N GLY A 14 -13.44 55.87 -26.82
CA GLY A 14 -14.45 55.34 -27.75
C GLY A 14 -15.39 54.25 -27.24
N TYR A 15 -16.60 54.66 -26.84
CA TYR A 15 -17.88 53.90 -26.87
C TYR A 15 -18.13 52.67 -25.99
N ALA A 16 -19.30 52.74 -25.34
CA ALA A 16 -20.18 51.66 -24.85
C ALA A 16 -21.64 52.20 -24.95
N PRO A 17 -22.73 51.42 -24.75
CA PRO A 17 -22.91 49.95 -24.71
C PRO A 17 -23.92 49.50 -25.82
N PRO A 18 -24.58 48.32 -25.77
CA PRO A 18 -25.75 48.09 -24.90
C PRO A 18 -25.81 46.71 -24.19
N GLN A 19 -26.85 46.50 -23.39
CA GLN A 19 -27.00 45.42 -22.40
C GLN A 19 -27.84 44.20 -22.86
N GLN A 20 -27.65 43.08 -22.14
CA GLN A 20 -28.64 42.01 -21.82
C GLN A 20 -29.03 40.98 -22.93
N PRO A 21 -29.59 39.80 -22.59
CA PRO A 21 -30.21 39.38 -21.31
C PRO A 21 -29.66 38.08 -20.64
N MET A 22 -30.24 37.74 -19.47
CA MET A 22 -29.95 36.55 -18.64
C MET A 22 -30.47 35.22 -19.22
N SER A 23 -29.80 34.10 -18.91
CA SER A 23 -30.44 32.77 -18.78
C SER A 23 -29.55 31.71 -18.08
N GLY A 24 -30.06 31.01 -17.06
CA GLY A 24 -29.46 29.81 -16.45
C GLY A 24 -28.35 30.09 -15.41
N ALA A 25 -28.49 29.90 -14.09
CA ALA A 25 -29.25 28.93 -13.29
C ALA A 25 -28.80 27.45 -13.43
N ALA A 26 -27.68 27.10 -12.77
CA ALA A 26 -27.46 25.80 -12.13
C ALA A 26 -26.22 25.88 -11.21
N GLY A 27 -26.36 25.51 -9.93
CA GLY A 27 -25.25 25.51 -8.98
C GLY A 27 -24.31 24.32 -9.21
N GLY A 28 -23.06 24.58 -9.60
CA GLY A 28 -21.99 23.59 -9.59
C GLY A 28 -21.15 23.72 -8.33
N TYR A 29 -21.35 22.85 -7.35
CA TYR A 29 -20.44 22.73 -6.20
C TYR A 29 -19.09 22.21 -6.68
N GLY A 30 -18.18 23.13 -7.00
CA GLY A 30 -16.79 22.81 -7.26
C GLY A 30 -16.13 22.27 -5.99
N GLN A 31 -16.11 20.95 -5.83
CA GLN A 31 -15.29 20.28 -4.84
C GLN A 31 -13.83 20.65 -5.10
N GLN A 32 -13.28 21.56 -4.29
CA GLN A 32 -11.85 21.83 -4.31
C GLN A 32 -11.11 20.54 -3.91
N PRO A 33 -10.12 20.07 -4.68
CA PRO A 33 -9.28 18.96 -4.25
C PRO A 33 -8.65 19.28 -2.89
N PRO A 34 -8.59 18.33 -1.94
CA PRO A 34 -7.95 18.56 -0.65
C PRO A 34 -6.52 19.09 -0.84
N LEU A 35 -6.24 20.25 -0.24
CA LEU A 35 -4.97 20.97 -0.42
C LEU A 35 -3.76 20.26 0.21
N TYR A 36 -3.99 19.18 0.95
CA TYR A 36 -2.98 18.28 1.47
C TYR A 36 -3.40 16.83 1.20
N PRO A 37 -2.51 15.98 0.68
CA PRO A 37 -2.66 14.53 0.81
C PRO A 37 -2.63 14.19 2.31
N GLU A 38 -3.62 13.43 2.79
CA GLU A 38 -3.44 12.75 4.08
C GLU A 38 -2.20 11.84 3.99
N PRO A 39 -1.42 11.69 5.08
CA PRO A 39 -0.27 10.81 5.09
C PRO A 39 -0.74 9.38 4.82
N SER A 40 -0.29 8.81 3.69
CA SER A 40 -0.59 7.43 3.32
C SER A 40 -0.26 6.47 4.47
N PRO A 41 -1.12 5.47 4.77
CA PRO A 41 -0.79 4.42 5.71
C PRO A 41 0.57 3.78 5.40
N PRO A 42 1.34 3.34 6.41
CA PRO A 42 2.65 2.74 6.19
C PRO A 42 2.52 1.51 5.29
N SER A 43 3.41 1.39 4.31
CA SER A 43 3.42 0.23 3.42
C SER A 43 3.85 -1.04 4.17
N LEU A 44 3.48 -2.22 3.67
CA LEU A 44 3.94 -3.47 4.26
C LEU A 44 5.47 -3.59 4.31
N ALA A 45 6.18 -3.10 3.28
CA ALA A 45 7.64 -3.10 3.27
C ALA A 45 8.23 -2.22 4.38
N ASP A 46 7.58 -1.08 4.68
CA ASP A 46 7.98 -0.21 5.79
C ASP A 46 7.68 -0.85 7.15
N ALA A 47 6.56 -1.56 7.28
CA ALA A 47 6.21 -2.29 8.49
C ALA A 47 7.17 -3.46 8.74
N VAL A 48 7.53 -4.23 7.71
CA VAL A 48 8.54 -5.30 7.81
C VAL A 48 9.91 -4.72 8.22
N ARG A 49 10.33 -3.60 7.60
CA ARG A 49 11.55 -2.89 7.98
C ARG A 49 11.51 -2.37 9.42
N ALA A 50 10.41 -1.75 9.84
CA ALA A 50 10.26 -1.21 11.19
C ALA A 50 10.23 -2.33 12.24
N PHE A 51 9.52 -3.43 11.98
CA PHE A 51 9.45 -4.57 12.89
C PHE A 51 10.80 -5.29 13.01
N THR A 52 11.47 -5.60 11.89
CA THR A 52 12.80 -6.22 11.90
C THR A 52 13.90 -5.35 12.51
N THR A 53 13.70 -4.02 12.61
CA THR A 53 14.60 -3.08 13.31
C THR A 53 14.12 -2.71 14.73
N GLY A 54 13.08 -3.38 15.25
CA GLY A 54 12.56 -3.15 16.61
C GLY A 54 11.88 -1.80 16.82
N GLN A 55 11.50 -1.10 15.74
CA GLN A 55 10.78 0.18 15.75
C GLN A 55 9.25 0.02 15.73
N MET A 56 8.73 -1.20 15.69
CA MET A 56 7.30 -1.53 15.63
C MET A 56 7.02 -2.76 16.50
N ALA A 57 5.91 -2.75 17.25
CA ALA A 57 5.45 -3.88 18.05
C ALA A 57 4.83 -5.00 17.18
N ALA A 58 4.70 -6.21 17.74
CA ALA A 58 4.14 -7.35 17.01
C ALA A 58 2.66 -7.14 16.67
N GLU A 59 1.89 -6.58 17.59
CA GLU A 59 0.46 -6.31 17.45
C GLU A 59 0.19 -5.22 16.40
N ASP A 60 1.05 -4.21 16.30
CA ASP A 60 0.99 -3.18 15.26
C ASP A 60 1.35 -3.76 13.89
N PHE A 61 2.42 -4.57 13.83
CA PHE A 61 2.78 -5.28 12.61
C PHE A 61 1.65 -6.19 12.13
N GLN A 62 1.02 -6.96 13.02
CA GLN A 62 -0.09 -7.85 12.67
C GLN A 62 -1.29 -7.08 12.07
N GLN A 63 -1.61 -5.89 12.60
CA GLN A 63 -2.67 -5.03 12.05
C GLN A 63 -2.34 -4.51 10.64
N VAL A 64 -1.10 -4.05 10.42
CA VAL A 64 -0.66 -3.62 9.08
C VAL A 64 -0.60 -4.80 8.12
N PHE A 65 -0.07 -5.95 8.54
CA PHE A 65 -0.01 -7.15 7.73
C PHE A 65 -1.41 -7.63 7.31
N ALA A 66 -2.34 -7.77 8.25
CA ALA A 66 -3.69 -8.26 7.99
C ALA A 66 -4.43 -7.46 6.89
N THR A 67 -4.23 -6.14 6.86
CA THR A 67 -4.85 -5.24 5.88
C THR A 67 -4.02 -5.03 4.60
N SER A 68 -2.74 -5.38 4.62
CA SER A 68 -1.82 -5.19 3.49
C SER A 68 -2.01 -6.23 2.40
N LYS A 69 -1.78 -5.81 1.15
CA LYS A 69 -1.66 -6.71 0.01
C LYS A 69 -0.33 -7.46 0.05
N VAL A 70 -0.40 -8.77 -0.12
CA VAL A 70 0.72 -9.71 -0.17
C VAL A 70 0.72 -10.37 -1.55
N TYR A 71 1.90 -10.45 -2.18
CA TYR A 71 2.09 -11.04 -3.50
C TYR A 71 2.62 -12.46 -3.34
N CYS A 72 1.89 -13.44 -3.89
CA CYS A 72 2.20 -14.86 -3.75
C CYS A 72 2.56 -15.46 -5.12
N PRO A 73 3.74 -16.10 -5.30
CA PRO A 73 4.06 -16.83 -6.52
C PRO A 73 3.04 -17.95 -6.76
N ARG A 74 2.65 -18.14 -8.02
CA ARG A 74 1.67 -19.16 -8.41
C ARG A 74 2.34 -20.25 -9.22
N GLY A 75 2.17 -21.51 -8.80
CA GLY A 75 2.45 -22.66 -9.64
C GLY A 75 1.41 -22.85 -10.76
N ASP A 76 1.53 -23.95 -11.50
CA ASP A 76 0.52 -24.32 -12.49
C ASP A 76 -0.77 -24.81 -11.82
N ASN A 77 -0.66 -25.57 -10.73
CA ASN A 77 -1.79 -25.96 -9.89
C ASN A 77 -2.29 -24.77 -9.03
N PRO A 78 -3.61 -24.70 -8.70
CA PRO A 78 -4.14 -23.73 -7.75
C PRO A 78 -3.58 -23.94 -6.32
N GLY A 79 -3.45 -22.85 -5.57
CA GLY A 79 -3.00 -22.85 -4.17
C GLY A 79 -1.68 -22.13 -3.94
N PHE A 80 -1.23 -22.11 -2.68
CA PHE A 80 0.08 -21.58 -2.30
C PHE A 80 1.23 -22.49 -2.78
N LEU A 81 2.31 -21.89 -3.28
CA LEU A 81 3.52 -22.61 -3.63
C LEU A 81 4.35 -22.89 -2.36
N ALA A 82 4.35 -24.12 -1.86
CA ALA A 82 5.07 -24.49 -0.64
C ALA A 82 6.52 -24.95 -0.90
N LEU A 83 7.45 -24.39 -0.12
CA LEU A 83 8.86 -24.79 -0.08
C LEU A 83 9.05 -25.85 1.00
N HIS A 84 9.52 -27.02 0.57
CA HIS A 84 9.68 -28.22 1.41
C HIS A 84 11.15 -28.54 1.74
N ASN A 85 12.07 -27.61 1.45
CA ASN A 85 13.51 -27.75 1.68
C ASN A 85 13.97 -27.27 3.08
N THR A 86 13.01 -27.02 3.98
CA THR A 86 13.19 -26.49 5.34
C THR A 86 12.55 -27.46 6.36
N GLN A 87 12.93 -27.38 7.64
CA GLN A 87 12.39 -28.31 8.67
C GLN A 87 10.87 -28.22 8.86
N GLN A 88 10.28 -27.05 8.60
CA GLN A 88 8.84 -26.83 8.50
C GLN A 88 8.56 -26.25 7.12
N PRO A 89 7.48 -26.65 6.42
CA PRO A 89 7.18 -26.12 5.11
C PRO A 89 6.81 -24.64 5.22
N VAL A 90 7.30 -23.83 4.28
CA VAL A 90 7.05 -22.38 4.26
C VAL A 90 6.53 -21.91 2.91
N ILE A 91 5.60 -20.95 2.94
CA ILE A 91 5.12 -20.26 1.74
C ILE A 91 5.94 -18.98 1.53
N PRO A 92 6.57 -18.77 0.35
CA PRO A 92 7.24 -17.52 0.03
C PRO A 92 6.21 -16.48 -0.40
N MET A 93 6.30 -15.31 0.22
CA MET A 93 5.38 -14.18 0.06
C MET A 93 6.19 -12.89 -0.08
N PHE A 94 5.63 -11.89 -0.75
CA PHE A 94 6.37 -10.69 -1.09
C PHE A 94 5.55 -9.42 -0.80
N THR A 95 6.24 -8.40 -0.32
CA THR A 95 5.63 -7.09 -0.02
C THR A 95 5.41 -6.26 -1.29
N SER A 96 6.07 -6.62 -2.39
CA SER A 96 5.94 -5.95 -3.69
C SER A 96 6.21 -6.87 -4.88
N LEU A 97 5.71 -6.47 -6.05
CA LEU A 97 6.06 -7.12 -7.33
C LEU A 97 7.55 -7.06 -7.67
N LYS A 98 8.30 -6.10 -7.10
CA LYS A 98 9.74 -5.99 -7.31
C LYS A 98 10.47 -7.15 -6.65
N GLU A 99 10.20 -7.40 -5.37
CA GLU A 99 10.82 -8.52 -4.64
C GLU A 99 10.29 -9.88 -5.14
N LEU A 100 9.01 -9.99 -5.51
CA LEU A 100 8.49 -11.22 -6.14
C LEU A 100 9.23 -11.54 -7.44
N ARG A 101 9.45 -10.55 -8.32
CA ARG A 101 10.15 -10.75 -9.61
C ARG A 101 11.65 -10.95 -9.47
N ARG A 102 12.23 -10.52 -8.35
CA ARG A 102 13.62 -10.80 -7.99
C ARG A 102 13.79 -12.30 -7.75
N TYR A 103 12.94 -12.85 -6.89
CA TYR A 103 12.92 -14.26 -6.51
C TYR A 103 12.42 -15.21 -7.62
N ALA A 104 11.24 -14.95 -8.19
CA ALA A 104 10.58 -15.86 -9.14
C ALA A 104 10.83 -15.52 -10.62
N GLY A 105 11.61 -14.48 -10.92
CA GLY A 105 11.85 -13.98 -12.26
C GLY A 105 10.74 -13.07 -12.82
N LYS A 106 11.00 -12.40 -13.95
CA LYS A 106 10.12 -11.36 -14.52
C LYS A 106 8.76 -11.87 -14.99
N GLU A 107 8.74 -13.06 -15.59
CA GLU A 107 7.57 -13.73 -16.17
C GLU A 107 6.81 -14.62 -15.17
N SER A 108 7.08 -14.45 -13.87
CA SER A 108 6.43 -15.22 -12.81
C SER A 108 4.92 -14.96 -12.77
N LYS A 109 4.15 -16.06 -12.75
CA LYS A 109 2.72 -16.03 -12.42
C LYS A 109 2.60 -15.76 -10.92
N TYR A 110 1.64 -14.91 -10.53
CA TYR A 110 1.38 -14.59 -9.14
C TYR A 110 -0.12 -14.37 -8.92
N PHE A 111 -0.52 -14.34 -7.65
CA PHE A 111 -1.80 -13.82 -7.20
C PHE A 111 -1.57 -12.83 -6.05
N VAL A 112 -2.60 -12.05 -5.72
CA VAL A 112 -2.54 -11.04 -4.66
C VAL A 112 -3.73 -11.23 -3.75
N ILE A 113 -3.47 -11.32 -2.45
CA ILE A 113 -4.46 -11.42 -1.37
C ILE A 113 -4.02 -10.51 -0.22
N THR A 114 -4.87 -10.33 0.78
CA THR A 114 -4.55 -9.64 2.02
C THR A 114 -3.81 -10.55 3.01
N GLY A 115 -3.12 -9.98 3.98
CA GLY A 115 -2.54 -10.78 5.08
C GLY A 115 -3.60 -11.50 5.92
N ALA A 116 -4.83 -10.98 6.02
CA ALA A 116 -5.93 -11.68 6.68
C ALA A 116 -6.34 -12.94 5.91
N GLU A 117 -6.49 -12.85 4.58
CA GLU A 117 -6.75 -14.02 3.72
C GLU A 117 -5.57 -15.01 3.73
N VAL A 118 -4.33 -14.55 3.89
CA VAL A 118 -3.18 -15.43 4.14
C VAL A 118 -3.38 -16.26 5.41
N ILE A 119 -3.72 -15.60 6.52
CA ILE A 119 -3.88 -16.25 7.83
C ILE A 119 -5.05 -17.26 7.80
N ASP A 120 -6.14 -16.95 7.11
CA ASP A 120 -7.32 -17.81 6.97
C ASP A 120 -7.08 -19.03 6.05
N LEU A 121 -6.32 -18.86 4.96
CA LEU A 121 -6.11 -19.89 3.94
C LEU A 121 -4.84 -20.73 4.14
N LEU A 122 -3.95 -20.38 5.07
CA LEU A 122 -2.73 -21.15 5.33
C LEU A 122 -3.05 -22.51 5.98
N PRO A 123 -2.53 -23.63 5.45
CA PRO A 123 -2.72 -24.93 6.08
C PRO A 123 -2.01 -25.01 7.43
N THR A 124 -2.61 -25.69 8.41
CA THR A 124 -2.01 -25.93 9.73
C THR A 124 -0.62 -26.58 9.61
N GLY A 125 0.35 -26.11 10.41
CA GLY A 125 1.73 -26.59 10.35
C GLY A 125 2.62 -25.92 9.29
N TYR A 126 2.11 -24.93 8.54
CA TYR A 126 2.88 -24.14 7.59
C TYR A 126 3.27 -22.79 8.16
N GLY A 127 4.52 -22.38 7.89
CA GLY A 127 4.98 -21.01 8.07
C GLY A 127 4.88 -20.20 6.78
N PHE A 128 5.28 -18.94 6.84
CA PHE A 128 5.51 -18.12 5.64
C PHE A 128 6.76 -17.25 5.77
N VAL A 129 7.33 -16.84 4.63
CA VAL A 129 8.50 -15.97 4.56
C VAL A 129 8.17 -14.76 3.72
N LEU A 130 8.32 -13.57 4.29
CA LEU A 130 8.24 -12.30 3.56
C LEU A 130 9.61 -11.95 2.97
N ASP A 131 9.60 -11.57 1.69
CA ASP A 131 10.73 -11.07 0.91
C ASP A 131 12.01 -11.93 1.08
N MET A 132 11.94 -13.18 0.62
CA MET A 132 13.00 -14.19 0.83
C MET A 132 14.40 -13.76 0.35
N GLU A 133 14.49 -12.90 -0.67
CA GLU A 133 15.74 -12.31 -1.19
C GLU A 133 15.88 -10.81 -0.87
N GLY A 134 14.92 -10.24 -0.14
CA GLY A 134 14.91 -8.84 0.25
C GLY A 134 15.89 -8.53 1.38
N GLU A 135 16.13 -7.24 1.61
CA GLU A 135 17.00 -6.74 2.69
C GLU A 135 16.43 -7.05 4.08
N HIS A 136 15.09 -6.96 4.23
CA HIS A 136 14.37 -7.22 5.46
C HIS A 136 13.59 -8.54 5.39
N ARG A 137 14.27 -9.64 5.05
CA ARG A 137 13.67 -10.98 5.08
C ARG A 137 13.10 -11.27 6.46
N MET A 138 11.85 -11.75 6.51
CA MET A 138 11.15 -12.06 7.75
C MET A 138 10.50 -13.44 7.66
N VAL A 139 10.63 -14.25 8.71
CA VAL A 139 10.17 -15.65 8.73
C VAL A 139 9.18 -15.82 9.87
N PHE A 140 7.99 -16.31 9.54
CA PHE A 140 7.00 -16.83 10.48
C PHE A 140 7.04 -18.34 10.43
N ASP A 141 7.31 -18.99 11.56
CA ASP A 141 7.12 -20.43 11.70
C ASP A 141 5.62 -20.75 11.91
N ALA A 142 5.25 -22.03 11.89
CA ALA A 142 3.86 -22.43 12.03
C ALA A 142 3.21 -21.96 13.35
N LYS A 143 4.00 -21.87 14.44
CA LYS A 143 3.50 -21.45 15.75
C LYS A 143 3.24 -19.94 15.80
N ALA A 144 4.08 -19.15 15.13
CA ALA A 144 3.85 -17.73 14.97
C ALA A 144 2.57 -17.46 14.14
N VAL A 145 2.31 -18.26 13.10
CA VAL A 145 1.05 -18.21 12.35
C VAL A 145 -0.14 -18.58 13.24
N GLU A 146 -0.06 -19.67 14.01
CA GLU A 146 -1.11 -20.07 14.98
C GLU A 146 -1.42 -18.95 15.99
N GLN A 147 -0.40 -18.25 16.50
CA GLN A 147 -0.58 -17.09 17.39
C GLN A 147 -1.26 -15.90 16.69
N MET A 148 -0.99 -15.67 15.41
CA MET A 148 -1.68 -14.64 14.61
C MET A 148 -3.16 -15.00 14.38
N VAL A 149 -3.47 -16.28 14.16
CA VAL A 149 -4.86 -16.79 14.10
C VAL A 149 -5.57 -16.54 15.44
N GLU A 150 -4.95 -16.90 16.56
CA GLU A 150 -5.52 -16.66 17.90
C GLU A 150 -5.80 -15.16 18.15
N PHE A 151 -4.86 -14.28 17.78
CA PHE A 151 -5.03 -12.83 17.93
C PHE A 151 -6.20 -12.31 17.08
N ALA A 152 -6.30 -12.76 15.81
CA ALA A 152 -7.40 -12.41 14.92
C ALA A 152 -8.76 -12.88 15.48
N MET A 153 -8.84 -14.11 16.00
CA MET A 153 -10.07 -14.63 16.63
C MET A 153 -10.45 -13.85 17.88
N ARG A 154 -9.50 -13.56 18.79
CA ARG A 154 -9.74 -12.75 19.99
C ARG A 154 -10.23 -11.34 19.66
N ARG A 155 -9.78 -10.76 18.54
CA ARG A 155 -10.25 -9.43 18.07
C ARG A 155 -11.67 -9.47 17.50
N MET A 156 -12.11 -10.58 16.91
CA MET A 156 -13.45 -10.72 16.30
C MET A 156 -14.53 -11.13 17.29
N TYR A 157 -14.18 -11.88 18.35
CA TYR A 157 -15.13 -12.55 19.25
C TYR A 157 -14.90 -12.30 20.75
N GLY A 158 -13.90 -11.48 21.12
CA GLY A 158 -13.55 -11.13 22.51
C GLY A 158 -13.99 -9.74 22.94
#